data_AF-A0A932KJC1-F1
#
_entry.id   AF-A0A932KJC1-F1
#
_cell.length_a   1.000
_cell.length_b   1.000
_cell.length_c   1.000
_cell.angle_alpha   90.00
_cell.angle_beta   90.00
_cell.angle_gamma   90.00
#
_symmetry.space_group_name_H-M   'P 1'
#
loop_
_entity.id
_entity.type
_entity.pdbx_description
1 polymer ?
#
loop_
_entity_poly.entity_id
_entity_poly.type
_entity_poly.pdbx_seq_one_letter_code
_entity_poly.pdbx_strand_id
1 'polypeptide(L)' 'MKKSNNNKKWFIKVRWSYLPNTWQGWLTYIPYLAYLVAVMIYLYSSSYGFWTSVFILVPNYVVAALIITWLASKTS' A
#
# COMPACT_ATOMS: atom_id res chain seq x y z
N MET A 1 5.40 -24.72 27.99
CA MET A 1 5.13 -24.06 26.69
C MET A 1 4.49 -22.70 26.94
N LYS A 2 5.19 -21.59 26.65
CA LYS A 2 4.68 -20.23 26.86
C LYS A 2 3.64 -19.94 25.77
N LYS A 3 2.38 -19.76 26.15
CA LYS A 3 1.27 -19.40 25.25
C LYS A 3 1.50 -17.96 24.79
N SER A 4 2.13 -17.77 23.63
CA SER A 4 2.30 -16.45 23.02
C SER A 4 0.91 -15.95 22.61
N ASN A 5 0.44 -14.89 23.27
CA ASN A 5 -0.79 -14.19 22.91
C ASN A 5 -0.66 -13.71 21.47
N ASN A 6 -1.37 -14.38 20.56
CA ASN A 6 -1.42 -14.05 19.13
C ASN A 6 -2.21 -12.75 18.94
N ASN A 7 -1.61 -11.60 19.23
CA ASN A 7 -1.99 -10.35 18.59
C ASN A 7 -1.74 -10.54 17.10
N LYS A 8 -2.78 -10.92 16.35
CA LYS A 8 -2.71 -11.13 14.90
C LYS A 8 -2.35 -9.80 14.24
N LYS A 9 -1.05 -9.58 14.02
CA LYS A 9 -0.52 -8.40 13.32
C LYS A 9 -1.13 -8.36 11.92
N TRP A 10 -1.71 -7.23 11.55
CA TRP A 10 -2.35 -7.08 10.23
C TRP A 10 -1.34 -7.07 9.10
N PHE A 11 -0.12 -6.64 9.38
CA PHE A 11 0.98 -6.58 8.43
C PHE A 11 2.21 -7.29 9.02
N ILE A 12 2.93 -8.03 8.20
CA ILE A 12 4.23 -8.60 8.52
C ILE A 12 5.29 -7.81 7.78
N LYS A 13 6.33 -7.36 8.51
CA LYS A 13 7.51 -6.74 7.90
C LYS A 13 8.35 -7.81 7.21
N VAL A 14 8.56 -7.66 5.91
CA VAL A 14 9.35 -8.55 5.08
C VAL A 14 10.46 -7.73 4.42
N ARG A 15 11.68 -7.80 5.00
CA ARG A 15 12.90 -7.07 4.62
C ARG A 15 12.71 -5.55 4.44
N TRP A 16 12.10 -5.14 3.33
CA TRP A 16 11.88 -3.76 2.90
C TRP A 16 10.41 -3.38 2.70
N SER A 17 9.47 -4.32 2.87
CA SER A 17 8.03 -4.09 2.62
C SER A 17 7.16 -4.64 3.75
N TYR A 18 5.93 -4.13 3.87
CA TYR A 18 4.92 -4.63 4.79
C TYR A 18 3.86 -5.40 3.98
N LEU A 19 3.78 -6.71 4.20
CA LEU A 19 2.81 -7.57 3.51
C LEU A 19 1.60 -7.83 4.42
N PRO A 20 0.36 -7.75 3.88
CA PRO A 20 -0.83 -8.04 4.66
C PRO A 20 -0.89 -9.52 5.06
N ASN A 21 -1.18 -9.77 6.33
CA ASN A 21 -1.28 -11.11 6.92
C ASN A 21 -2.69 -11.43 7.41
N THR A 22 -3.54 -10.41 7.61
CA THR A 22 -4.94 -10.59 8.00
C THR A 22 -5.86 -10.12 6.89
N TRP A 23 -7.11 -10.59 6.93
CA TRP A 23 -8.16 -10.16 5.99
C TRP A 23 -8.35 -8.64 5.99
N GLN A 24 -8.23 -7.98 7.15
CA GLN A 24 -8.28 -6.53 7.28
C GLN A 24 -7.09 -5.84 6.58
N GLY A 25 -5.90 -6.42 6.67
CA GLY A 25 -4.73 -5.96 5.93
C GLY A 25 -4.94 -6.06 4.41
N TRP A 26 -5.51 -7.17 3.94
CA TRP A 26 -5.85 -7.33 2.52
C TRP A 26 -6.95 -6.36 2.06
N LEU A 27 -7.95 -6.10 2.90
CA LEU A 27 -9.03 -5.15 2.60
C LEU A 27 -8.54 -3.72 2.46
N THR A 28 -7.44 -3.35 3.12
CA THR A 28 -6.82 -2.03 2.94
C THR A 28 -5.81 -2.03 1.80
N TYR A 29 -5.10 -3.13 1.59
CA TYR A 29 -4.08 -3.27 0.54
C TYR A 29 -4.70 -3.36 -0.87
N ILE A 30 -5.75 -4.16 -1.08
CA ILE A 30 -6.35 -4.39 -2.41
C ILE A 30 -6.94 -3.13 -3.03
N PRO A 31 -7.83 -2.35 -2.35
CA PRO A 31 -8.40 -1.15 -2.95
C PRO A 31 -7.33 -0.11 -3.28
N TYR A 32 -6.29 -0.04 -2.45
CA TYR A 32 -5.18 0.88 -2.67
C TYR A 32 -4.33 0.48 -3.88
N LEU A 33 -4.05 -0.82 -4.03
CA LEU A 33 -3.33 -1.34 -5.19
C LEU A 33 -4.14 -1.17 -6.47
N ALA A 34 -5.45 -1.41 -6.40
CA ALA A 34 -6.39 -1.16 -7.50
C ALA A 34 -6.42 0.31 -7.90
N TYR A 35 -6.38 1.24 -6.94
CA TYR A 35 -6.28 2.67 -7.20
C TYR A 35 -5.00 3.04 -7.95
N LEU A 36 -3.84 2.52 -7.54
CA LEU A 36 -2.56 2.79 -8.23
C LEU A 36 -2.57 2.27 -9.67
N VAL A 37 -3.15 1.08 -9.90
CA VAL A 37 -3.32 0.54 -11.25
C VAL A 37 -4.27 1.42 -12.08
N ALA A 38 -5.39 1.87 -11.50
CA ALA A 38 -6.32 2.76 -12.18
C ALA A 38 -5.68 4.10 -12.56
N VAL A 39 -4.84 4.68 -11.70
CA VAL A 39 -4.06 5.89 -11.99
C VAL A 39 -3.10 5.65 -13.15
N MET A 40 -2.44 4.50 -13.22
CA MET A 40 -1.57 4.16 -14.36
C MET A 40 -2.35 4.00 -15.67
N ILE A 41 -3.50 3.33 -15.64
CA ILE A 41 -4.37 3.18 -16.82
C ILE A 41 -4.86 4.54 -17.30
N TYR A 42 -5.26 5.41 -16.37
CA TYR A 42 -5.69 6.77 -16.68
C TYR A 42 -4.57 7.58 -17.33
N LEU A 43 -3.36 7.56 -16.75
CA LEU A 43 -2.20 8.24 -17.31
C LEU A 43 -1.82 7.74 -18.71
N TYR A 44 -1.89 6.42 -18.93
CA TYR A 44 -1.64 5.81 -20.24
C TYR A 44 -2.68 6.25 -21.27
N SER A 45 -3.96 6.30 -20.89
CA SER A 45 -5.07 6.70 -21.76
C SER A 45 -5.02 8.19 -22.14
N SER A 46 -4.60 9.05 -21.21
CA SER A 46 -4.67 10.50 -21.38
C SER A 46 -3.50 11.15 -22.13
N SER A 47 -2.51 10.39 -22.62
CA SER A 47 -1.34 10.91 -23.35
C SER A 47 -0.67 12.13 -22.69
N TYR A 48 -0.56 12.12 -21.36
CA TYR A 48 0.12 13.20 -20.65
C TYR A 48 1.62 13.22 -20.95
N GLY A 49 2.20 14.42 -21.00
CA GLY A 49 3.65 14.58 -21.08
C GLY A 49 4.36 13.91 -19.90
N PHE A 50 5.57 13.42 -20.14
CA PHE A 50 6.36 12.64 -19.17
C PHE A 50 6.38 13.29 -17.77
N TRP A 51 6.69 14.59 -17.69
CA TRP A 51 6.75 15.32 -16.43
C TRP A 51 5.41 15.38 -15.71
N THR A 52 4.32 15.64 -16.43
CA THR A 52 2.96 15.65 -15.86
C THR A 52 2.60 14.29 -15.26
N SER A 53 2.93 13.21 -15.97
CA SER A 53 2.71 11.84 -15.48
C SER A 53 3.52 11.55 -14.21
N VAL A 54 4.78 11.98 -14.13
CA VAL A 54 5.63 11.82 -12.95
C VAL A 54 5.08 12.59 -11.74
N PHE A 55 4.65 13.84 -11.93
CA PHE A 55 4.07 14.65 -10.85
C PHE A 55 2.72 14.13 -10.36
N ILE A 56 1.99 13.37 -11.18
CA ILE A 56 0.77 12.67 -10.75
C ILE A 56 1.12 11.35 -10.06
N LEU A 57 2.04 10.56 -10.60
CA LEU A 57 2.41 9.24 -10.08
C LEU A 57 3.09 9.31 -8.72
N VAL A 58 4.16 10.10 -8.61
CA VAL A 58 5.04 10.08 -7.44
C VAL A 58 4.29 10.42 -6.14
N PRO A 59 3.49 11.49 -6.06
CA PRO A 59 2.74 11.80 -4.84
C PRO A 59 1.76 10.69 -4.46
N ASN A 60 1.06 10.10 -5.43
CA ASN A 60 0.13 9.00 -5.18
C ASN A 60 0.84 7.77 -4.59
N TYR A 61 2.02 7.41 -5.12
CA TYR A 61 2.82 6.31 -4.60
C TYR A 61 3.45 6.61 -3.22
N VAL A 62 3.89 7.85 -2.99
CA VAL A 62 4.44 8.26 -1.69
C VAL A 62 3.35 8.23 -0.61
N VAL A 63 2.16 8.76 -0.90
CA VAL A 63 1.00 8.69 0.01
C VAL A 63 0.60 7.23 0.27
N ALA A 64 0.63 6.38 -0.76
CA ALA A 64 0.39 4.94 -0.60
C ALA A 64 1.35 4.31 0.41
N ALA A 65 2.65 4.51 0.21
CA ALA A 65 3.68 3.95 1.06
C ALA A 65 3.57 4.47 2.50
N LEU A 66 3.29 5.77 2.68
CA LEU A 66 3.09 6.38 3.98
C LEU A 66 1.87 5.81 4.71
N ILE A 67 0.73 5.67 4.03
CA ILE A 67 -0.50 5.14 4.64
C ILE A 67 -0.30 3.68 5.04
N ILE A 68 0.29 2.84 4.17
CA ILE A 68 0.55 1.44 4.50
C ILE A 68 1.55 1.33 5.67
N THR A 69 2.60 2.16 5.67
CA THR A 69 3.59 2.16 6.75
C THR A 69 3.00 2.65 8.07
N TRP A 70 2.18 3.70 8.04
CA TRP A 70 1.50 4.22 9.22
C TRP A 70 0.49 3.21 9.75
N LEU A 71 -0.33 2.61 8.88
CA LEU A 71 -1.30 1.59 9.25
C LEU A 71 -0.59 0.36 9.83
N ALA A 72 0.50 -0.09 9.20
CA ALA A 72 1.34 -1.16 9.71
C ALA A 72 1.91 -0.82 11.09
N SER A 73 2.33 0.43 11.35
CA SER A 73 2.86 0.86 12.65
C SER A 73 1.81 0.86 13.77
N LYS A 74 0.54 1.08 13.44
CA LYS A 74 -0.57 1.11 14.40
C LYS A 74 -1.13 -0.28 14.69
N THR A 75 -0.89 -1.25 13.81
CA THR A 75 -1.52 -2.58 13.89
C THR A 75 -0.52 -3.75 13.91
N SER A 76 0.77 -3.47 14.14
CA SER A 76 1.86 -4.45 14.34
C SER A 76 2.33 -4.54 15.78
#